data_AF-A0A3G6USI2-F1
#
_entry.id   AF-A0A3G6USI2-F1
#
_cell.length_a   1.000
_cell.length_b   1.000
_cell.length_c   1.000
_cell.angle_alpha   90.00
_cell.angle_beta   90.00
_cell.angle_gamma   90.00
#
_symmetry.space_group_name_H-M   'P 1'
#
loop_
_entity.id
_entity.type
_entity.pdbx_description
1 polymer ?
#
loop_
_entity_poly.entity_id
_entity_poly.type
_entity_poly.pdbx_seq_one_letter_code
_entity_poly.pdbx_strand_id
1 'polypeptide(L)'
;MRNTYFTSYFPLISLLLFSTSFSISTVMYVSELLKKVGIYSSMLDFFSESEMKIALFALFALFYFMVFAALKLIANTVTELSFLFFSQDKEGVTLKKIRAGSAFYLAGGAVSLFLVQFSWVIAAVFLLSTLCYFVFTIYQASSMVTSWSLIGMVLFNILFWFVFTLGLFYLFLRLYNGVINSLPI
;
A
#
# COMPACT_ATOMS: atom_id res chain seq x y z
N MET A 1 -22.44 0.15 -20.54
CA MET A 1 -21.39 -0.62 -21.26
C MET A 1 -20.13 -0.64 -20.41
N ARG A 2 -19.83 -1.75 -19.74
CA ARG A 2 -18.75 -1.85 -18.75
C ARG A 2 -17.49 -2.37 -19.46
N ASN A 3 -16.64 -1.47 -19.92
CA ASN A 3 -15.41 -1.83 -20.62
C ASN A 3 -14.42 -2.50 -19.64
N THR A 4 -14.27 -3.82 -19.73
CA THR A 4 -13.40 -4.65 -18.88
C THR A 4 -11.95 -4.16 -18.85
N TYR A 5 -11.48 -3.51 -19.91
CA TYR A 5 -10.14 -2.94 -19.99
C TYR A 5 -9.98 -1.76 -19.02
N PHE A 6 -10.97 -0.87 -18.91
CA PHE A 6 -10.87 0.31 -18.04
C PHE A 6 -10.79 -0.06 -16.55
N THR A 7 -11.62 -1.02 -16.12
CA THR A 7 -11.60 -1.52 -14.73
C THR A 7 -10.33 -2.31 -14.39
N SER A 8 -9.61 -2.82 -15.38
CA SER A 8 -8.36 -3.55 -15.16
C SER A 8 -7.20 -2.63 -14.75
N TYR A 9 -7.28 -1.33 -15.07
CA TYR A 9 -6.27 -0.33 -14.70
C TYR A 9 -6.52 0.31 -13.33
N PHE A 10 -7.66 0.05 -12.69
CA PHE A 10 -8.00 0.63 -11.37
C PHE A 10 -6.94 0.37 -10.30
N PRO A 11 -6.35 -0.84 -10.18
CA PRO A 11 -5.28 -1.05 -9.23
C PRO A 11 -4.07 -0.15 -9.49
N LEU A 12 -3.68 0.04 -10.76
CA LEU A 12 -2.53 0.88 -11.11
C LEU A 12 -2.81 2.36 -10.82
N ILE A 13 -3.99 2.84 -11.17
CA ILE A 13 -4.41 4.22 -10.87
C ILE A 13 -4.44 4.44 -9.35
N SER A 14 -4.98 3.49 -8.59
CA SER A 14 -5.02 3.59 -7.12
C SER A 14 -3.62 3.65 -6.50
N LEU A 15 -2.67 2.84 -7.02
CA LEU A 15 -1.27 2.88 -6.61
C LEU A 15 -0.65 4.26 -6.84
N LEU A 16 -0.90 4.86 -8.01
CA LEU A 16 -0.41 6.20 -8.33
C LEU A 16 -1.04 7.27 -7.44
N LEU A 17 -2.34 7.17 -7.14
CA LEU A 17 -3.04 8.13 -6.27
C LEU A 17 -2.50 8.07 -4.83
N PHE A 18 -2.37 6.88 -4.24
CA PHE A 18 -1.80 6.76 -2.91
C PHE A 18 -0.32 7.17 -2.87
N SER A 19 0.49 6.78 -3.87
CA SER A 19 1.91 7.16 -3.90
C SER A 19 2.11 8.66 -4.04
N THR A 20 1.27 9.34 -4.83
CA THR A 20 1.30 10.80 -4.94
C THR A 20 0.86 11.48 -3.65
N SER A 21 -0.24 11.05 -3.01
CA SER A 21 -0.69 11.61 -1.74
C SER A 21 0.37 11.50 -0.64
N PHE A 22 0.97 10.31 -0.48
CA PHE A 22 2.04 10.10 0.49
C PHE A 22 3.30 10.89 0.12
N SER A 23 3.67 10.94 -1.15
CA SER A 23 4.83 11.72 -1.60
C SER A 23 4.69 13.20 -1.26
N ILE A 24 3.55 13.83 -1.59
CA ILE A 24 3.34 15.25 -1.29
C ILE A 24 3.40 15.48 0.23
N SER A 25 2.75 14.61 1.02
CA SER A 25 2.78 14.69 2.49
C SER A 25 4.20 14.62 3.05
N THR A 26 4.99 13.65 2.56
CA THR A 26 6.38 13.45 3.00
C THR A 26 7.30 14.57 2.52
N VAL A 27 7.10 15.11 1.32
CA VAL A 27 7.86 16.28 0.83
C VAL A 27 7.66 17.47 1.76
N MET A 28 6.43 17.73 2.22
CA MET A 28 6.19 18.83 3.16
C MET A 28 6.99 18.63 4.46
N TYR A 29 6.92 17.45 5.06
CA TYR A 29 7.62 17.13 6.31
C TYR A 29 9.15 17.14 6.17
N VAL A 30 9.68 16.47 5.14
CA VAL A 30 11.12 16.35 4.90
C VAL A 30 11.72 17.71 4.52
N SER A 31 11.01 18.53 3.75
CA SER A 31 11.48 19.87 3.42
C SER A 31 11.64 20.75 4.67
N GLU A 32 10.71 20.67 5.62
CA GLU A 32 10.85 21.36 6.92
C GLU A 32 12.01 20.82 7.75
N LEU A 33 12.21 19.51 7.75
CA LEU A 33 13.32 18.87 8.47
C LEU A 33 14.67 19.30 7.88
N LEU A 34 14.82 19.25 6.56
CA LEU A 34 16.03 19.69 5.87
C LEU A 34 16.32 21.19 6.11
N LYS A 35 15.29 22.02 6.22
CA LYS A 35 15.43 23.44 6.60
C LYS A 35 15.95 23.58 8.03
N LYS A 36 15.41 22.82 8.98
CA LYS A 36 15.86 22.83 10.39
C LYS A 36 17.32 22.41 10.56
N VAL A 37 17.79 21.45 9.75
CA VAL A 37 19.17 20.95 9.78
C VAL A 37 20.13 21.83 8.95
N GLY A 38 19.63 22.83 8.21
CA GLY A 38 20.44 23.74 7.39
C GLY A 38 20.89 23.16 6.03
N ILE A 39 20.55 21.90 5.75
CA ILE A 39 20.89 21.23 4.47
C ILE A 39 20.08 21.84 3.32
N TYR A 40 18.82 22.21 3.57
CA TYR A 40 17.95 22.76 2.53
C TYR A 40 18.50 24.07 1.97
N SER A 41 19.05 24.95 2.82
CA SER A 41 19.68 26.20 2.39
C SER A 41 20.90 25.95 1.50
N SER A 42 21.77 25.01 1.87
CA SER A 42 22.94 24.66 1.06
C SER A 42 22.58 24.06 -0.30
N MET A 43 21.43 23.39 -0.40
CA MET A 43 20.96 22.83 -1.67
C MET A 43 20.31 23.89 -2.57
N LEU A 44 19.77 24.97 -2.00
CA LEU A 44 19.24 26.11 -2.78
C LEU A 44 20.33 26.92 -3.48
N ASP A 45 21.59 26.77 -3.07
CA ASP A 45 22.74 27.37 -3.76
C ASP A 45 22.96 26.74 -5.16
N PHE A 46 22.44 25.52 -5.39
CA PHE A 46 22.59 24.77 -6.64
C PHE A 46 21.27 24.56 -7.39
N PHE A 47 20.13 24.52 -6.68
CA PHE A 47 18.82 24.24 -7.25
C PHE A 47 17.79 25.31 -6.86
N SER A 48 16.82 25.57 -7.73
CA SER A 48 15.69 26.43 -7.34
C SER A 48 14.77 25.72 -6.32
N GLU A 49 14.01 26.49 -5.53
CA GLU A 49 13.08 25.91 -4.55
C GLU A 49 12.05 24.98 -5.20
N SER A 50 11.62 25.29 -6.44
CA SER A 50 10.71 24.46 -7.20
C SER A 50 11.37 23.16 -7.66
N GLU A 51 12.59 23.23 -8.19
CA GLU A 51 13.35 22.04 -8.61
C GLU A 51 13.56 21.08 -7.45
N MET A 52 13.91 21.60 -6.28
CA MET A 52 14.12 20.79 -5.08
C MET A 52 12.85 20.04 -4.66
N LYS A 53 11.70 20.73 -4.65
CA LYS A 53 10.40 20.11 -4.34
C LYS A 53 10.01 19.05 -5.35
N ILE A 54 10.23 19.30 -6.65
CA ILE A 54 9.94 18.35 -7.72
C ILE A 54 10.85 17.12 -7.60
N ALA A 55 12.14 17.31 -7.31
CA ALA A 55 13.09 16.22 -7.13
C ALA A 55 12.73 15.32 -5.94
N LEU A 56 12.42 15.93 -4.78
CA LEU A 56 11.97 15.19 -3.60
C LEU A 56 10.64 14.46 -3.87
N PHE A 57 9.70 15.12 -4.54
CA PHE A 57 8.43 14.51 -4.92
C PHE A 57 8.63 13.30 -5.84
N ALA A 58 9.48 13.41 -6.87
CA ALA A 58 9.75 12.30 -7.78
C ALA A 58 10.39 11.11 -7.04
N LEU A 59 11.36 11.39 -6.16
CA LEU A 59 12.02 10.38 -5.33
C LEU A 59 11.02 9.63 -4.44
N PHE A 60 10.22 10.38 -3.66
CA PHE A 60 9.25 9.77 -2.74
C PHE A 60 8.07 9.12 -3.48
N ALA A 61 7.60 9.68 -4.59
CA ALA A 61 6.54 9.08 -5.39
C ALA A 61 6.97 7.73 -5.96
N LEU A 62 8.21 7.64 -6.45
CA LEU A 62 8.79 6.38 -6.93
C LEU A 62 8.96 5.38 -5.78
N PHE A 63 9.50 5.81 -4.64
CA PHE A 63 9.65 4.96 -3.46
C PHE A 63 8.31 4.38 -2.99
N TYR A 64 7.29 5.22 -2.77
CA TYR A 64 5.97 4.76 -2.35
C TYR A 64 5.30 3.88 -3.40
N PHE A 65 5.44 4.21 -4.69
CA PHE A 65 4.93 3.37 -5.76
C PHE A 65 5.55 1.97 -5.72
N MET A 66 6.87 1.86 -5.53
CA MET A 66 7.57 0.58 -5.40
C MET A 66 7.07 -0.22 -4.18
N VAL A 67 6.93 0.43 -3.03
CA VAL A 67 6.43 -0.22 -1.80
C VAL A 67 5.01 -0.75 -2.02
N PHE A 68 4.10 0.07 -2.55
CA PHE A 68 2.73 -0.37 -2.78
C PHE A 68 2.63 -1.44 -3.89
N ALA A 69 3.45 -1.36 -4.93
CA ALA A 69 3.51 -2.38 -5.97
C ALA A 69 4.00 -3.73 -5.41
N ALA A 70 5.01 -3.71 -4.54
CA ALA A 70 5.49 -4.91 -3.85
C ALA A 70 4.42 -5.51 -2.93
N LEU A 71 3.76 -4.67 -2.10
CA LEU A 71 2.65 -5.10 -1.25
C LEU A 71 1.50 -5.72 -2.06
N LYS A 72 1.13 -5.10 -3.18
CA LYS A 72 0.10 -5.62 -4.08
C LYS A 72 0.50 -6.98 -4.66
N LEU A 73 1.75 -7.14 -5.08
CA LEU A 73 2.24 -8.41 -5.62
C LEU A 73 2.13 -9.52 -4.57
N ILE A 74 2.61 -9.27 -3.34
CA ILE A 74 2.51 -10.20 -2.23
C ILE A 74 1.03 -10.51 -1.94
N ALA A 75 0.17 -9.49 -1.86
CA ALA A 75 -1.26 -9.66 -1.60
C ALA A 75 -1.96 -10.54 -2.64
N ASN A 76 -1.66 -10.33 -3.92
CA ASN A 76 -2.21 -11.15 -5.01
C ASN A 76 -1.75 -12.59 -4.87
N THR A 77 -0.45 -12.83 -4.65
CA THR A 77 0.10 -14.18 -4.50
C THR A 77 -0.51 -14.92 -3.31
N VAL A 78 -0.63 -14.26 -2.16
CA VAL A 78 -1.22 -14.84 -0.95
C VAL A 78 -2.70 -15.16 -1.18
N THR A 79 -3.42 -14.25 -1.83
CA THR A 79 -4.84 -14.45 -2.16
C THR A 79 -5.01 -15.62 -3.14
N GLU A 80 -4.20 -15.68 -4.19
CA GLU A 80 -4.21 -16.77 -5.18
C GLU A 80 -3.86 -18.11 -4.55
N LEU A 81 -2.84 -18.17 -3.68
CA LEU A 81 -2.51 -19.38 -2.90
C LEU A 81 -3.66 -19.78 -1.98
N SER A 82 -4.34 -18.82 -1.35
CA SER A 82 -5.50 -19.10 -0.52
C SER A 82 -6.65 -19.70 -1.35
N PHE A 83 -6.91 -19.21 -2.55
CA PHE A 83 -7.87 -19.84 -3.46
C PHE A 83 -7.38 -21.21 -3.94
N LEU A 84 -6.09 -21.40 -4.20
CA LEU A 84 -5.55 -22.70 -4.62
C LEU A 84 -5.75 -23.79 -3.56
N PHE A 85 -5.54 -23.46 -2.28
CA PHE A 85 -5.68 -24.44 -1.18
C PHE A 85 -7.13 -24.69 -0.77
N PHE A 86 -8.01 -23.69 -0.93
CA PHE A 86 -9.34 -23.70 -0.31
C PHE A 86 -10.51 -23.62 -1.32
N SER A 87 -10.28 -23.26 -2.58
CA SER A 87 -11.34 -23.18 -3.59
C SER A 87 -11.55 -24.51 -4.32
N GLN A 88 -12.81 -24.80 -4.66
CA GLN A 88 -13.14 -25.86 -5.64
C GLN A 88 -13.22 -25.33 -7.08
N ASP A 89 -13.03 -24.02 -7.27
CA ASP A 89 -13.17 -23.33 -8.55
C ASP A 89 -11.94 -23.60 -9.45
N LYS A 90 -12.10 -24.51 -10.42
CA LYS A 90 -11.05 -24.88 -11.39
C LYS A 90 -10.87 -23.88 -12.54
N GLU A 91 -11.84 -22.97 -12.76
CA GLU A 91 -11.87 -22.07 -13.92
C GLU A 91 -11.45 -20.62 -13.60
N GLY A 92 -11.24 -20.28 -12.32
CA GLY A 92 -10.76 -18.95 -11.92
C GLY A 92 -11.76 -17.81 -12.16
N VAL A 93 -13.06 -18.13 -12.29
CA VAL A 93 -14.13 -17.14 -12.49
C VAL A 93 -14.25 -16.20 -11.28
N THR A 94 -13.94 -16.72 -10.09
CA THR A 94 -13.93 -15.97 -8.82
C THR A 94 -12.88 -14.84 -8.80
N LEU A 95 -11.68 -15.08 -9.36
CA LEU A 95 -10.60 -14.08 -9.44
C LEU A 95 -10.99 -12.86 -10.29
N LYS A 96 -11.76 -13.05 -11.37
CA LYS A 96 -12.25 -11.94 -12.20
C LYS A 96 -13.27 -11.07 -11.47
N LYS A 97 -14.13 -11.65 -10.63
CA LYS A 97 -15.10 -10.89 -9.83
C LYS A 97 -14.43 -10.10 -8.70
N ILE A 98 -13.38 -10.65 -8.09
CA ILE A 98 -12.61 -9.99 -7.01
C ILE A 98 -11.85 -8.76 -7.53
N ARG A 99 -11.39 -8.77 -8.80
CA ARG A 99 -10.75 -7.59 -9.41
C ARG A 99 -11.64 -6.35 -9.42
N ALA A 100 -12.97 -6.50 -9.38
CA ALA A 100 -13.89 -5.37 -9.25
C ALA A 100 -13.76 -4.63 -7.89
N GLY A 101 -13.25 -5.31 -6.85
CA GLY A 101 -12.98 -4.71 -5.54
C GLY A 101 -11.88 -3.63 -5.56
N SER A 102 -11.11 -3.54 -6.64
CA SER A 102 -10.13 -2.45 -6.83
C SER A 102 -10.76 -1.05 -6.84
N ALA A 103 -12.08 -0.94 -7.03
CA ALA A 103 -12.81 0.31 -6.88
C ALA A 103 -12.71 0.93 -5.47
N PHE A 104 -12.62 0.12 -4.41
CA PHE A 104 -12.43 0.62 -3.04
C PHE A 104 -11.11 1.37 -2.89
N TYR A 105 -10.03 0.81 -3.45
CA TYR A 105 -8.72 1.48 -3.47
C TYR A 105 -8.72 2.73 -4.35
N LEU A 106 -9.50 2.76 -5.43
CA LEU A 106 -9.57 3.93 -6.30
C LEU A 106 -10.30 5.09 -5.60
N ALA A 107 -11.42 4.79 -4.94
CA ALA A 107 -12.15 5.76 -4.13
C ALA A 107 -11.29 6.27 -2.96
N GLY A 108 -10.65 5.36 -2.22
CA GLY A 108 -9.73 5.72 -1.14
C GLY A 108 -8.55 6.56 -1.63
N GLY A 109 -7.96 6.20 -2.77
CA GLY A 109 -6.87 6.96 -3.40
C GLY A 109 -7.30 8.37 -3.79
N ALA A 110 -8.48 8.54 -4.38
CA ALA A 110 -9.02 9.85 -4.72
C ALA A 110 -9.26 10.71 -3.46
N VAL A 111 -9.85 10.13 -2.41
CA VAL A 111 -10.06 10.81 -1.12
C VAL A 111 -8.72 11.19 -0.47
N SER A 112 -7.71 10.34 -0.61
CA SER A 112 -6.39 10.58 -0.01
C SER A 112 -5.69 11.85 -0.50
N LEU A 113 -5.94 12.28 -1.74
CA LEU A 113 -5.36 13.50 -2.30
C LEU A 113 -5.86 14.77 -1.59
N PHE A 114 -7.08 14.76 -1.07
CA PHE A 114 -7.62 15.88 -0.30
C PHE A 114 -7.08 15.92 1.14
N LEU A 115 -6.43 14.84 1.60
CA LEU A 115 -6.00 14.64 2.98
C LEU A 115 -4.46 14.74 3.13
N VAL A 116 -3.78 15.28 2.11
CA VAL A 116 -2.32 15.34 2.02
C VAL A 116 -1.66 16.08 3.19
N GLN A 117 -2.38 17.02 3.82
CA GLN A 117 -1.93 17.73 5.01
C GLN A 117 -1.73 16.82 6.23
N PHE A 118 -2.43 15.68 6.30
CA PHE A 118 -2.42 14.79 7.46
C PHE A 118 -1.92 13.40 7.07
N SER A 119 -0.61 13.19 7.12
CA SER A 119 0.02 11.91 6.72
C SER A 119 -0.62 10.68 7.40
N TRP A 120 -0.99 10.79 8.68
CA TRP A 120 -1.59 9.68 9.43
C TRP A 120 -3.01 9.35 8.95
N VAL A 121 -3.75 10.35 8.47
CA VAL A 121 -5.11 10.15 7.93
C VAL A 121 -5.03 9.45 6.57
N ILE A 122 -4.03 9.76 5.74
CA ILE A 122 -3.78 9.04 4.47
C ILE A 122 -3.55 7.54 4.75
N ALA A 123 -2.73 7.22 5.76
CA ALA A 123 -2.51 5.84 6.19
C ALA A 123 -3.78 5.15 6.69
N ALA A 124 -4.60 5.86 7.48
CA ALA A 124 -5.89 5.33 7.93
C ALA A 124 -6.84 5.03 6.75
N VAL A 125 -6.93 5.92 5.75
CA VAL A 125 -7.74 5.71 4.54
C VAL A 125 -7.26 4.51 3.73
N PHE A 126 -5.94 4.33 3.60
CA PHE A 126 -5.36 3.17 2.94
C PHE A 126 -5.70 1.85 3.66
N LEU A 127 -5.59 1.82 4.99
CA LEU A 127 -5.96 0.66 5.81
C LEU A 127 -7.45 0.36 5.74
N LEU A 128 -8.31 1.38 5.81
CA LEU A 128 -9.76 1.22 5.68
C LEU A 128 -10.14 0.67 4.30
N SER A 129 -9.53 1.19 3.24
CA SER A 129 -9.72 0.68 1.87
C SER A 129 -9.31 -0.80 1.76
N THR A 130 -8.22 -1.18 2.44
CA THR A 130 -7.76 -2.58 2.51
C THR A 130 -8.73 -3.47 3.27
N LEU A 131 -9.27 -3.01 4.39
CA LEU A 131 -10.31 -3.73 5.13
C LEU A 131 -11.57 -3.92 4.29
N CYS A 132 -12.07 -2.86 3.63
CA CYS A 132 -13.22 -2.95 2.75
C CYS A 132 -12.99 -3.95 1.60
N TYR A 133 -11.81 -3.89 0.97
CA TYR A 133 -11.43 -4.85 -0.07
C TYR A 133 -11.38 -6.29 0.45
N PHE A 134 -10.83 -6.51 1.64
CA PHE A 134 -10.75 -7.83 2.26
C PHE A 134 -12.14 -8.41 2.57
N VAL A 135 -13.02 -7.61 3.21
CA VAL A 135 -14.40 -8.01 3.49
C VAL A 135 -15.16 -8.32 2.19
N PHE A 136 -15.00 -7.48 1.16
CA PHE A 136 -15.58 -7.74 -0.16
C PHE A 136 -15.07 -9.05 -0.78
N THR A 137 -13.78 -9.32 -0.66
CA THR A 137 -13.17 -10.56 -1.18
C THR A 137 -13.75 -11.80 -0.49
N ILE A 138 -13.93 -11.74 0.84
CA ILE A 138 -14.55 -12.83 1.62
C ILE A 138 -16.01 -13.02 1.20
N TYR A 139 -16.78 -11.93 1.10
CA TYR A 139 -18.19 -11.99 0.70
C TYR A 139 -18.37 -12.60 -0.69
N GLN A 140 -17.49 -12.24 -1.64
CA GLN A 140 -17.54 -12.84 -2.97
C GLN A 140 -17.17 -14.32 -2.95
N ALA A 141 -16.18 -14.70 -2.13
CA ALA A 141 -15.75 -16.09 -1.99
C ALA A 141 -16.79 -16.98 -1.28
N SER A 142 -17.62 -16.43 -0.39
CA SER A 142 -18.62 -17.21 0.35
C SER A 142 -19.70 -17.84 -0.53
N SER A 143 -19.91 -17.28 -1.72
CA SER A 143 -20.87 -17.83 -2.68
C SER A 143 -20.38 -19.09 -3.41
N MET A 144 -19.07 -19.41 -3.35
CA MET A 144 -18.46 -20.44 -4.20
C MET A 144 -17.59 -21.44 -3.42
N VAL A 145 -17.53 -21.31 -2.09
CA VAL A 145 -16.68 -22.13 -1.22
C VAL A 145 -17.52 -22.63 -0.03
N THR A 146 -17.25 -23.86 0.44
CA THR A 146 -17.92 -24.39 1.64
C THR A 146 -17.55 -23.59 2.88
N SER A 147 -18.43 -23.54 3.88
CA SER A 147 -18.21 -22.75 5.10
C SER A 147 -16.88 -23.07 5.80
N TRP A 148 -16.47 -24.35 5.81
CA TRP A 148 -15.20 -24.78 6.40
C TRP A 148 -13.98 -24.26 5.65
N SER A 149 -14.05 -24.27 4.32
CA SER A 149 -12.94 -23.85 3.48
C SER A 149 -12.80 -22.33 3.42
N LEU A 150 -13.91 -21.59 3.57
CA LEU A 150 -13.88 -20.14 3.76
C LEU A 150 -13.17 -19.75 5.06
N ILE A 151 -13.42 -20.45 6.17
CA ILE A 151 -12.73 -20.22 7.44
C ILE A 151 -11.21 -20.43 7.26
N GLY A 152 -10.81 -21.51 6.58
CA GLY A 152 -9.42 -21.78 6.24
C GLY A 152 -8.78 -20.65 5.41
N MET A 153 -9.48 -20.15 4.40
CA MET A 153 -9.02 -19.06 3.55
C MET A 153 -8.82 -17.75 4.34
N VAL A 154 -9.75 -17.42 5.23
CA VAL A 154 -9.66 -16.23 6.09
C VAL A 154 -8.50 -16.35 7.07
N LEU A 155 -8.39 -17.49 7.77
CA LEU A 155 -7.30 -17.76 8.71
C LEU A 155 -5.94 -17.70 8.02
N PHE A 156 -5.80 -18.29 6.83
CA PHE A 156 -4.56 -18.27 6.06
C PHE A 156 -4.10 -16.83 5.75
N ASN A 157 -5.02 -15.99 5.28
CA ASN A 157 -4.71 -14.59 4.97
C ASN A 157 -4.33 -13.81 6.25
N ILE A 158 -5.10 -13.96 7.34
CA ILE A 158 -4.83 -13.25 8.59
C ILE A 158 -3.48 -13.68 9.18
N LEU A 159 -3.20 -14.99 9.24
CA LEU A 159 -1.94 -15.52 9.77
C LEU A 159 -0.75 -15.08 8.92
N PHE A 160 -0.87 -15.13 7.60
CA PHE A 160 0.20 -14.66 6.71
C PHE A 160 0.54 -13.19 6.99
N TRP A 161 -0.46 -12.31 6.98
CA TRP A 161 -0.23 -10.87 7.20
C TRP A 161 0.25 -10.56 8.61
N PHE A 162 -0.21 -11.31 9.61
CA PHE A 162 0.26 -11.20 10.99
C PHE A 162 1.75 -11.55 11.11
N VAL A 163 2.16 -12.72 10.62
CA VAL A 163 3.56 -13.17 10.65
C VAL A 163 4.45 -12.25 9.82
N PHE A 164 4.00 -11.86 8.62
CA PHE A 164 4.75 -10.95 7.75
C PHE A 164 5.00 -9.59 8.42
N THR A 165 3.97 -9.01 9.03
CA THR A 165 4.08 -7.69 9.70
C THR A 165 4.94 -7.77 10.95
N LEU A 166 4.78 -8.82 11.77
CA LEU A 166 5.64 -9.05 12.93
C LEU A 166 7.10 -9.27 12.54
N GLY A 167 7.35 -10.02 11.46
CA GLY A 167 8.69 -10.25 10.94
C GLY A 167 9.36 -8.95 10.51
N LEU A 168 8.66 -8.09 9.77
CA LEU A 168 9.16 -6.75 9.41
C LEU A 168 9.42 -5.88 10.64
N PHE A 169 8.48 -5.85 11.59
CA PHE A 169 8.64 -5.07 12.82
C PHE A 169 9.88 -5.51 13.63
N TYR A 170 10.09 -6.82 13.76
CA TYR A 170 11.27 -7.38 14.41
C TYR A 170 12.57 -6.97 13.70
N LEU A 171 12.60 -7.00 12.36
CA LEU A 171 13.76 -6.55 11.60
C LEU A 171 14.05 -5.06 11.84
N PHE A 172 13.04 -4.20 11.86
CA PHE A 172 13.24 -2.78 12.16
C PHE A 172 13.77 -2.54 13.57
N LEU A 173 13.25 -3.24 14.58
CA LEU A 173 13.77 -3.17 15.95
C LEU A 173 15.23 -3.62 16.01
N ARG A 174 15.59 -4.69 15.29
CA ARG A 174 16.97 -5.17 15.25
C ARG A 174 17.91 -4.18 14.56
N LEU A 175 17.47 -3.56 13.46
CA LEU A 175 18.24 -2.52 12.77
C LEU A 175 18.42 -1.29 13.67
N TYR A 176 17.37 -0.85 14.33
CA TYR A 176 17.42 0.27 15.28
C TYR A 176 18.41 0.00 16.42
N ASN A 177 18.32 -1.17 17.06
CA ASN A 177 19.25 -1.56 18.12
C ASN A 177 20.68 -1.70 17.59
N GLY A 178 20.86 -2.19 16.37
CA GLY A 178 22.16 -2.27 15.70
C GLY A 178 22.79 -0.88 15.50
N VAL A 179 21.99 0.10 15.07
CA VAL A 179 22.46 1.49 14.89
C VAL A 179 22.82 2.11 16.25
N ILE A 180 21.99 1.95 17.28
CA ILE A 180 22.28 2.46 18.62
C ILE A 180 23.58 1.88 19.17
N ASN A 181 23.76 0.56 19.07
CA ASN A 181 24.98 -0.09 19.55
C ASN A 181 26.23 0.28 18.75
N SER A 182 26.08 0.83 17.55
CA SER A 182 27.19 1.31 16.71
C SER A 182 27.59 2.76 16.99
N LEU A 183 26.72 3.54 17.65
CA LEU A 183 27.04 4.90 18.06
C LEU A 183 27.93 4.84 19.31
N PRO A 184 29.02 5.64 19.36
CA PRO A 184 29.86 5.74 20.55
C PRO A 184 29.12 6.60 21.59
N ILE A 185 28.18 5.97 22.32
CA ILE A 185 27.50 6.53 23.49
C ILE A 185 27.94 5.73 24.71
#